data_AF-A0A4D7QCY9-F1
#
_entry.id   AF-A0A4D7QCY9-F1
#
_cell.length_a   1.000
_cell.length_b   1.000
_cell.length_c   1.000
_cell.angle_alpha   90.00
_cell.angle_beta   90.00
_cell.angle_gamma   90.00
#
_symmetry.space_group_name_H-M   'P 1'
#
loop_
_entity.id
_entity.type
_entity.pdbx_description
1 polymer ?
#
loop_
_entity_poly.entity_id
_entity_poly.type
_entity_poly.pdbx_seq_one_letter_code
_entity_poly.pdbx_strand_id
1 'polypeptide(L)'
;MSIAQEISPHLPYLRRFARTLSGTQASGDAYVMATLEALIEAPSIFEKQLGERIALYRIFIKLWLSVSVNTETRGERSFAERNLDALTPQSRQAFLLRTVEGFSLTEVATIMNCTSAEAMDLLNAAGREIAEQVATDVVIIEDEPIIALDIETMVQELGHRVAGIASTHKEAVALVTAKRPGLVLADIQLADGSSGLDAVNEILRTISVPVIFITAYPERLLTGDRPEPTFLITKPFQPDAVKAAISQALFFDRRAGQAAA
;
A
#
# COMPACT_ATOMS: atom_id res chain seq x y z
N MET A 1 24.41 -4.44 -18.22
CA MET A 1 24.45 -3.45 -17.14
C MET A 1 24.61 -4.20 -15.82
N SER A 2 24.95 -3.53 -14.72
CA SER A 2 24.93 -4.19 -13.41
C SER A 2 23.48 -4.45 -12.98
N ILE A 3 23.20 -5.54 -12.24
CA ILE A 3 21.85 -5.83 -11.74
C ILE A 3 21.32 -4.64 -10.92
N ALA A 4 22.19 -3.96 -10.16
CA ALA A 4 21.84 -2.76 -9.40
C ALA A 4 21.28 -1.63 -10.29
N GLN A 5 21.89 -1.37 -11.45
CA GLN A 5 21.40 -0.38 -12.40
C GLN A 5 20.07 -0.78 -13.03
N GLU A 6 19.88 -2.08 -13.29
CA GLU A 6 18.66 -2.63 -13.88
C GLU A 6 17.47 -2.55 -12.91
N ILE A 7 17.67 -2.80 -11.62
CA ILE A 7 16.58 -2.80 -10.63
C ILE A 7 16.30 -1.42 -10.01
N SER A 8 17.27 -0.50 -10.00
CA SER A 8 17.16 0.78 -9.31
C SER A 8 15.90 1.59 -9.67
N PRO A 9 15.46 1.67 -10.94
CA PRO A 9 14.24 2.39 -11.30
C PRO A 9 12.96 1.77 -10.72
N HIS A 10 13.00 0.49 -10.31
CA HIS A 10 11.84 -0.26 -9.83
C HIS A 10 11.73 -0.28 -8.30
N LEU A 11 12.79 0.08 -7.56
CA LEU A 11 12.83 0.02 -6.09
C LEU A 11 11.79 0.92 -5.40
N PRO A 12 11.54 2.17 -5.83
CA PRO A 12 10.52 3.00 -5.20
C PRO A 12 9.15 2.30 -5.21
N TYR A 13 8.74 1.77 -6.38
CA TYR A 13 7.46 1.08 -6.52
C TYR A 13 7.42 -0.24 -5.76
N LEU A 14 8.54 -0.98 -5.71
CA LEU A 14 8.62 -2.19 -4.88
C LEU A 14 8.40 -1.86 -3.40
N ARG A 15 8.95 -0.74 -2.90
CA ARG A 15 8.66 -0.27 -1.54
C ARG A 15 7.19 0.05 -1.36
N ARG A 16 6.55 0.76 -2.30
CA ARG A 16 5.10 1.03 -2.24
C ARG A 16 4.30 -0.25 -2.09
N PHE A 17 4.60 -1.24 -2.93
CA PHE A 17 3.98 -2.56 -2.87
C PHE A 17 4.24 -3.24 -1.52
N ALA A 18 5.48 -3.29 -1.06
CA ALA A 18 5.88 -3.94 0.19
C ALA A 18 5.23 -3.29 1.43
N ARG A 19 5.15 -1.96 1.47
CA ARG A 19 4.49 -1.20 2.54
C ARG A 19 2.99 -1.43 2.55
N THR A 20 2.37 -1.43 1.37
CA THR A 20 0.94 -1.72 1.22
C THR A 20 0.63 -3.15 1.64
N LEU A 21 1.53 -4.09 1.36
CA LEU A 21 1.40 -5.51 1.69
C LEU A 21 1.60 -5.80 3.19
N SER A 22 2.50 -5.07 3.85
CA SER A 22 2.87 -5.26 5.26
C SER A 22 2.15 -4.32 6.23
N GLY A 23 1.43 -3.32 5.71
CA GLY A 23 0.68 -2.35 6.50
C GLY A 23 1.54 -1.33 7.26
N THR A 24 2.86 -1.33 7.10
CA THR A 24 3.76 -0.34 7.73
C THR A 24 4.95 -0.01 6.84
N GLN A 25 5.48 1.21 6.97
CA GLN A 25 6.73 1.60 6.31
C GLN A 25 7.90 0.67 6.70
N ALA A 26 8.15 0.54 8.01
CA ALA A 26 9.33 -0.16 8.53
C ALA A 26 9.38 -1.63 8.07
N SER A 27 8.25 -2.34 8.14
CA SER A 27 8.21 -3.75 7.72
C SER A 27 8.39 -3.86 6.21
N GLY A 28 7.69 -3.03 5.42
CA GLY A 28 7.79 -3.05 3.96
C GLY A 28 9.21 -2.79 3.47
N ASP A 29 9.86 -1.75 4.00
CA ASP A 29 11.24 -1.39 3.63
C ASP A 29 12.24 -2.48 4.05
N ALA A 30 12.02 -3.16 5.20
CA ALA A 30 12.84 -4.29 5.62
C ALA A 30 12.76 -5.48 4.65
N TYR A 31 11.57 -5.82 4.14
CA TYR A 31 11.43 -6.88 3.12
C TYR A 31 12.11 -6.52 1.79
N VAL A 32 12.08 -5.24 1.41
CA VAL A 32 12.81 -4.77 0.23
C VAL A 32 14.32 -4.92 0.44
N MET A 33 14.84 -4.55 1.61
CA MET A 33 16.25 -4.74 1.94
C MET A 33 16.66 -6.22 1.92
N ALA A 34 15.87 -7.11 2.52
CA ALA A 34 16.13 -8.56 2.46
C ALA A 34 16.14 -9.09 1.01
N THR A 35 15.29 -8.53 0.14
CA THR A 35 15.28 -8.87 -1.29
C THR A 35 16.57 -8.45 -1.99
N LEU A 36 17.09 -7.26 -1.66
CA LEU A 36 18.36 -6.76 -2.19
C LEU A 36 19.55 -7.57 -1.68
N GLU A 37 19.57 -7.93 -0.41
CA GLU A 37 20.61 -8.78 0.19
C GLU A 37 20.66 -10.16 -0.48
N ALA A 38 19.50 -10.80 -0.69
CA ALA A 38 19.41 -12.07 -1.40
C ALA A 38 19.92 -11.98 -2.85
N LEU A 39 19.68 -10.86 -3.54
CA LEU A 39 20.19 -10.61 -4.89
C LEU A 39 21.71 -10.42 -4.91
N ILE A 40 22.29 -9.83 -3.87
CA ILE A 40 23.75 -9.68 -3.73
C ILE A 40 24.39 -11.03 -3.44
N GLU A 41 23.79 -11.82 -2.54
CA GLU A 41 24.30 -13.14 -2.15
C GLU A 41 24.20 -14.17 -3.29
N ALA A 42 23.09 -14.18 -4.03
CA ALA A 42 22.85 -15.13 -5.11
C ALA A 42 22.32 -14.45 -6.39
N PRO A 43 23.16 -13.74 -7.17
CA PRO A 43 22.74 -13.02 -8.38
C PRO A 43 22.02 -13.90 -9.43
N SER A 44 22.28 -15.22 -9.42
CA SER A 44 21.66 -16.19 -10.33
C SER A 44 20.16 -16.37 -10.13
N ILE A 45 19.60 -15.92 -9.00
CA ILE A 45 18.14 -15.95 -8.78
C ILE A 45 17.40 -14.93 -9.64
N PHE A 46 18.10 -13.96 -10.23
CA PHE A 46 17.53 -12.92 -11.08
C PHE A 46 17.32 -13.42 -12.51
N GLU A 47 16.09 -13.84 -12.80
CA GLU A 47 15.65 -14.35 -14.10
C GLU A 47 15.45 -13.22 -15.12
N LYS A 48 16.56 -12.72 -15.72
CA LYS A 48 16.54 -11.60 -16.68
C LYS A 48 15.57 -11.77 -17.85
N GLN A 49 15.34 -13.01 -18.29
CA GLN A 49 14.43 -13.33 -19.39
C GLN A 49 12.97 -12.91 -19.15
N LEU A 50 12.57 -12.70 -17.88
CA LEU A 50 11.22 -12.28 -17.51
C LEU A 50 11.02 -10.76 -17.60
N GLY A 51 12.11 -9.99 -17.79
CA GLY A 51 12.10 -8.54 -17.64
C GLY A 51 12.42 -8.11 -16.20
N GLU A 52 13.14 -7.01 -16.08
CA GLU A 52 13.78 -6.54 -14.83
C GLU A 52 12.77 -6.32 -13.70
N ARG A 53 11.65 -5.67 -14.01
CA ARG A 53 10.55 -5.41 -13.07
C ARG A 53 9.89 -6.70 -12.58
N ILE A 54 9.56 -7.63 -13.47
CA ILE A 54 8.86 -8.88 -13.13
C ILE A 54 9.77 -9.79 -12.31
N ALA A 55 11.03 -9.93 -12.70
CA ALA A 55 12.02 -10.71 -11.98
C ALA A 55 12.19 -10.21 -10.54
N LEU A 56 12.30 -8.90 -10.34
CA LEU A 56 12.42 -8.28 -9.02
C LEU A 56 11.22 -8.61 -8.12
N TYR A 57 9.99 -8.41 -8.62
CA TYR A 57 8.77 -8.68 -7.86
C TYR A 57 8.57 -10.17 -7.56
N ARG A 58 8.95 -11.06 -8.48
CA ARG A 58 8.89 -12.50 -8.28
C ARG A 58 9.80 -12.95 -7.13
N ILE A 59 11.02 -12.41 -7.06
CA ILE A 59 11.95 -12.69 -5.96
C ILE A 59 11.37 -12.17 -4.65
N PHE A 60 10.85 -10.95 -4.63
CA PHE A 60 10.22 -10.37 -3.45
C PHE A 60 9.08 -11.26 -2.91
N ILE A 61 8.14 -11.67 -3.77
CA ILE A 61 7.03 -12.56 -3.39
C ILE A 61 7.53 -13.91 -2.89
N LYS A 62 8.54 -14.49 -3.54
CA LYS A 62 9.16 -15.74 -3.10
C LYS A 62 9.74 -15.62 -1.69
N LEU A 63 10.45 -14.52 -1.40
CA LEU A 63 11.02 -14.26 -0.08
C LEU A 63 9.93 -14.03 0.97
N TRP A 64 8.93 -13.22 0.65
CA TRP A 64 7.77 -12.97 1.49
C TRP A 64 7.09 -14.27 1.94
N LEU A 65 6.84 -15.19 1.00
CA LEU A 65 6.27 -16.50 1.31
C LEU A 65 7.23 -17.38 2.12
N SER A 66 8.54 -17.30 1.88
CA SER A 66 9.54 -18.13 2.59
C SER A 66 9.75 -17.76 4.05
N VAL A 67 9.72 -16.46 4.39
CA VAL A 67 9.81 -15.98 5.78
C VAL A 67 8.61 -16.45 6.59
N SER A 68 7.43 -16.53 5.95
CA SER A 68 6.19 -17.04 6.54
C SER A 68 6.29 -18.53 6.93
N VAL A 69 6.90 -19.36 6.08
CA VAL A 69 7.04 -20.81 6.31
C VAL A 69 8.07 -21.10 7.42
N ASN A 70 9.15 -20.32 7.49
CA ASN A 70 10.21 -20.52 8.49
C ASN A 70 9.81 -20.10 9.91
N THR A 71 8.84 -19.19 10.05
CA THR A 71 8.35 -18.69 11.35
C THR A 71 7.33 -19.62 12.01
N GLU A 72 6.57 -20.41 11.26
CA GLU A 72 5.76 -21.51 11.82
C GLU A 72 6.62 -22.62 12.47
N THR A 73 7.88 -22.74 12.05
CA THR A 73 8.75 -23.88 12.41
C THR A 73 9.77 -23.53 13.52
N ARG A 74 10.07 -22.25 13.76
CA ARG A 74 11.10 -21.81 14.73
C ARG A 74 10.52 -20.81 15.73
N GLY A 75 10.20 -21.29 16.93
CA GLY A 75 9.64 -20.50 18.03
C GLY A 75 10.62 -19.54 18.73
N GLU A 76 11.49 -18.83 18.01
CA GLU A 76 12.46 -17.89 18.58
C GLU A 76 12.23 -16.46 18.07
N ARG A 77 11.89 -15.54 19.00
CA ARG A 77 11.28 -14.24 18.68
C ARG A 77 12.26 -13.08 18.43
N SER A 78 12.37 -12.63 17.18
CA SER A 78 13.05 -11.37 16.77
C SER A 78 12.09 -10.16 16.64
N PHE A 79 12.64 -8.95 16.70
CA PHE A 79 11.89 -7.67 16.74
C PHE A 79 11.02 -7.39 15.49
N ALA A 80 11.31 -8.06 14.36
CA ALA A 80 10.50 -8.04 13.14
C ALA A 80 9.21 -8.88 13.23
N GLU A 81 9.06 -9.68 14.30
CA GLU A 81 8.02 -10.72 14.37
C GLU A 81 6.73 -10.31 15.06
N ARG A 82 6.66 -9.15 15.71
CA ARG A 82 5.43 -8.72 16.40
C ARG A 82 4.27 -8.32 15.46
N ASN A 83 4.50 -8.25 14.15
CA ASN A 83 3.48 -7.94 13.15
C ASN A 83 3.11 -9.13 12.24
N LEU A 84 3.55 -10.36 12.55
CA LEU A 84 3.36 -11.54 11.70
C LEU A 84 1.99 -12.23 11.81
N ASP A 85 1.09 -11.83 12.71
CA ASP A 85 -0.24 -12.45 12.89
C ASP A 85 -1.26 -12.13 11.76
N ALA A 86 -0.78 -11.62 10.62
CA ALA A 86 -1.65 -11.06 9.61
C ALA A 86 -1.03 -11.13 8.20
N LEU A 87 -0.62 -12.33 7.75
CA LEU A 87 -0.26 -12.48 6.33
C LEU A 87 -1.38 -11.96 5.44
N THR A 88 -1.01 -11.07 4.52
CA THR A 88 -1.89 -10.64 3.45
C THR A 88 -2.16 -11.84 2.53
N PRO A 89 -3.43 -12.29 2.39
CA PRO A 89 -3.78 -13.45 1.58
C PRO A 89 -3.23 -13.37 0.14
N GLN A 90 -2.97 -14.52 -0.49
CA GLN A 90 -2.50 -14.56 -1.88
C GLN A 90 -3.46 -13.87 -2.86
N SER A 91 -4.78 -13.96 -2.61
CA SER A 91 -5.82 -13.24 -3.35
C SER A 91 -5.50 -11.74 -3.41
N ARG A 92 -5.16 -11.19 -2.26
CA ARG A 92 -4.86 -9.78 -2.06
C ARG A 92 -3.49 -9.37 -2.60
N GLN A 93 -2.49 -10.26 -2.54
CA GLN A 93 -1.21 -10.06 -3.25
C GLN A 93 -1.45 -9.90 -4.76
N ALA A 94 -2.19 -10.81 -5.37
CA ALA A 94 -2.55 -10.75 -6.80
C ALA A 94 -3.26 -9.44 -7.14
N PHE A 95 -4.22 -9.06 -6.29
CA PHE A 95 -4.99 -7.83 -6.47
C PHE A 95 -4.10 -6.58 -6.42
N LEU A 96 -3.18 -6.48 -5.46
CA LEU A 96 -2.27 -5.34 -5.34
C LEU A 96 -1.28 -5.26 -6.51
N LEU A 97 -0.76 -6.41 -6.96
CA LEU A 97 0.10 -6.46 -8.16
C LEU A 97 -0.65 -5.93 -9.40
N ARG A 98 -1.92 -6.30 -9.56
CA ARG A 98 -2.75 -5.85 -10.68
C ARG A 98 -3.10 -4.37 -10.61
N THR A 99 -3.57 -3.91 -9.45
CA THR A 99 -4.27 -2.62 -9.31
C THR A 99 -3.34 -1.48 -8.90
N VAL A 100 -2.43 -1.72 -7.96
CA VAL A 100 -1.49 -0.69 -7.47
C VAL A 100 -0.25 -0.65 -8.36
N GLU A 101 0.26 -1.83 -8.71
CA GLU A 101 1.48 -1.94 -9.54
C GLU A 101 1.20 -2.02 -11.04
N GLY A 102 -0.06 -2.21 -11.45
CA GLY A 102 -0.45 -2.14 -12.87
C GLY A 102 0.04 -3.32 -13.72
N PHE A 103 0.40 -4.46 -13.11
CA PHE A 103 0.79 -5.65 -13.87
C PHE A 103 -0.41 -6.25 -14.61
N SER A 104 -0.20 -6.79 -15.82
CA SER A 104 -1.17 -7.62 -16.53
C SER A 104 -1.46 -8.94 -15.81
N LEU A 105 -2.58 -9.58 -16.13
CA LEU A 105 -2.92 -10.89 -15.55
C LEU A 105 -1.80 -11.93 -15.75
N THR A 106 -1.19 -11.94 -16.94
CA THR A 106 -0.09 -12.85 -17.28
C THR A 106 1.18 -12.53 -16.50
N GLU A 107 1.47 -11.25 -16.28
CA GLU A 107 2.60 -10.82 -15.44
C GLU A 107 2.37 -11.14 -13.97
N VAL A 108 1.15 -10.93 -13.45
CA VAL A 108 0.76 -11.34 -12.08
C VAL A 108 0.97 -12.85 -11.91
N ALA A 109 0.49 -13.66 -12.85
CA ALA A 109 0.68 -15.11 -12.83
C ALA A 109 2.17 -15.49 -12.82
N THR A 110 2.99 -14.79 -13.63
CA THR A 110 4.44 -14.99 -13.67
C THR A 110 5.11 -14.63 -12.33
N ILE A 111 4.76 -13.49 -11.74
CA ILE A 111 5.28 -13.01 -10.44
C ILE A 111 4.89 -13.97 -9.32
N MET A 112 3.65 -14.46 -9.34
CA MET A 112 3.12 -15.38 -8.33
C MET A 112 3.47 -16.85 -8.57
N ASN A 113 4.18 -17.16 -9.66
CA ASN A 113 4.55 -18.51 -10.04
C ASN A 113 3.34 -19.47 -10.13
N CYS A 114 2.27 -19.00 -10.78
CA CYS A 114 1.04 -19.75 -11.02
C CYS A 114 0.55 -19.59 -12.47
N THR A 115 -0.52 -20.27 -12.83
CA THR A 115 -1.19 -20.13 -14.13
C THR A 115 -2.07 -18.88 -14.18
N SER A 116 -2.36 -18.37 -15.38
CA SER A 116 -3.28 -17.24 -15.54
C SER A 116 -4.69 -17.52 -15.02
N ALA A 117 -5.13 -18.79 -15.03
CA ALA A 117 -6.41 -19.20 -14.46
C ALA A 117 -6.40 -19.07 -12.93
N GLU A 118 -5.36 -19.58 -12.27
CA GLU A 118 -5.19 -19.44 -10.82
C GLU A 118 -5.05 -17.97 -10.41
N ALA A 119 -4.28 -17.17 -11.16
CA ALA A 119 -4.19 -15.73 -10.92
C ALA A 119 -5.56 -15.03 -11.04
N MET A 120 -6.39 -15.45 -12.01
CA MET A 120 -7.75 -14.92 -12.14
C MET A 120 -8.62 -15.31 -10.94
N ASP A 121 -8.53 -16.55 -10.47
CA ASP A 121 -9.26 -17.02 -9.29
C ASP A 121 -8.88 -16.24 -8.03
N LEU A 122 -7.58 -15.95 -7.86
CA LEU A 122 -7.07 -15.10 -6.78
C LEU A 122 -7.64 -13.68 -6.85
N LEU A 123 -7.68 -13.07 -8.04
CA LEU A 123 -8.26 -11.74 -8.25
C LEU A 123 -9.77 -11.73 -7.95
N ASN A 124 -10.50 -12.76 -8.38
CA ASN A 124 -11.92 -12.91 -8.10
C ASN A 124 -12.19 -13.09 -6.61
N ALA A 125 -11.35 -13.85 -5.90
CA ALA A 125 -11.43 -13.99 -4.45
C ALA A 125 -11.20 -12.66 -3.74
N ALA A 126 -10.17 -11.89 -4.13
CA ALA A 126 -9.93 -10.57 -3.57
C ALA A 126 -11.09 -9.60 -3.83
N GLY A 127 -11.66 -9.64 -5.05
CA GLY A 127 -12.83 -8.83 -5.39
C GLY A 127 -14.01 -9.05 -4.44
N ARG A 128 -14.27 -10.31 -4.05
CA ARG A 128 -15.30 -10.67 -3.06
C ARG A 128 -14.95 -10.16 -1.66
N GLU A 129 -13.73 -10.38 -1.19
CA GLU A 129 -13.27 -9.89 0.12
C GLU A 129 -13.39 -8.36 0.25
N ILE A 130 -13.10 -7.63 -0.84
CA ILE A 130 -13.20 -6.16 -0.87
C ILE A 130 -14.66 -5.73 -0.85
N ALA A 131 -15.53 -6.42 -1.59
CA ALA A 131 -16.97 -6.13 -1.62
C ALA A 131 -17.64 -6.39 -0.24
N GLU A 132 -17.10 -7.29 0.56
CA GLU A 132 -17.57 -7.58 1.92
C GLU A 132 -17.09 -6.56 2.98
N GLN A 133 -16.32 -5.54 2.60
CA GLN A 133 -15.87 -4.52 3.55
C GLN A 133 -17.01 -3.60 3.98
N VAL A 134 -17.01 -3.28 5.28
CA VAL A 134 -18.00 -2.37 5.88
C VAL A 134 -17.74 -0.94 5.41
N ALA A 135 -18.82 -0.25 5.04
CA ALA A 135 -18.79 1.17 4.70
C ALA A 135 -18.22 2.02 5.84
N THR A 136 -17.29 2.92 5.53
CA THR A 136 -16.69 3.86 6.48
C THR A 136 -16.99 5.30 6.07
N ASP A 137 -16.84 6.22 7.03
CA ASP A 137 -16.80 7.66 6.78
C ASP A 137 -15.36 8.07 6.43
N VAL A 138 -15.22 8.84 5.34
CA VAL A 138 -13.95 9.27 4.76
C VAL A 138 -13.88 10.80 4.80
N VAL A 139 -12.76 11.34 5.26
CA VAL A 139 -12.42 12.77 5.06
C VAL A 139 -11.40 12.88 3.95
N ILE A 140 -11.62 13.82 3.04
CA ILE A 140 -10.71 14.13 1.94
C ILE A 140 -10.01 15.45 2.26
N ILE A 141 -8.69 15.49 2.10
CA ILE A 141 -7.87 16.71 2.21
C ILE A 141 -7.28 16.96 0.83
N GLU A 142 -7.85 17.92 0.10
CA GLU A 142 -7.52 18.23 -1.29
C GLU A 142 -8.01 19.65 -1.57
N ASP A 143 -7.14 20.47 -2.14
CA ASP A 143 -7.42 21.87 -2.45
C ASP A 143 -7.88 22.09 -3.89
N GLU A 144 -7.56 21.16 -4.81
CA GLU A 144 -8.03 21.20 -6.18
C GLU A 144 -9.48 20.67 -6.29
N PRO A 145 -10.50 21.51 -6.58
CA PRO A 145 -11.91 21.09 -6.47
C PRO A 145 -12.30 19.96 -7.41
N ILE A 146 -11.70 19.91 -8.60
CA ILE A 146 -11.96 18.85 -9.59
C ILE A 146 -11.42 17.51 -9.07
N ILE A 147 -10.22 17.52 -8.48
CA ILE A 147 -9.61 16.32 -7.93
C ILE A 147 -10.37 15.84 -6.70
N ALA A 148 -10.80 16.76 -5.83
CA ALA A 148 -11.61 16.43 -4.68
C ALA A 148 -12.92 15.75 -5.08
N LEU A 149 -13.58 16.25 -6.13
CA LEU A 149 -14.82 15.66 -6.68
C LEU A 149 -14.59 14.27 -7.30
N ASP A 150 -13.47 14.07 -8.00
CA ASP A 150 -13.10 12.77 -8.57
C ASP A 150 -12.89 11.74 -7.46
N ILE A 151 -12.14 12.11 -6.41
CA ILE A 151 -11.90 11.26 -5.24
C ILE A 151 -13.21 10.97 -4.52
N GLU A 152 -14.06 11.99 -4.29
CA GLU A 152 -15.37 11.83 -3.66
C GLU A 152 -16.24 10.82 -4.41
N THR A 153 -16.30 10.94 -5.75
CA THR A 153 -17.08 10.04 -6.60
C THR A 153 -16.56 8.60 -6.45
N MET A 154 -15.24 8.39 -6.53
CA MET A 154 -14.65 7.06 -6.36
C MET A 154 -14.93 6.48 -4.97
N VAL A 155 -14.82 7.29 -3.91
CA VAL A 155 -15.12 6.86 -2.53
C VAL A 155 -16.58 6.42 -2.40
N GLN A 156 -17.51 7.17 -2.99
CA GLN A 156 -18.93 6.85 -2.97
C GLN A 156 -19.27 5.59 -3.80
N GLU A 157 -18.66 5.41 -4.98
CA GLU A 157 -18.81 4.21 -5.81
C GLU A 157 -18.32 2.93 -5.12
N LEU A 158 -17.36 3.07 -4.19
CA LEU A 158 -16.87 1.99 -3.34
C LEU A 158 -17.78 1.68 -2.14
N GLY A 159 -18.89 2.42 -1.98
CA GLY A 159 -19.86 2.24 -0.90
C GLY A 159 -19.47 2.93 0.40
N HIS A 160 -18.45 3.80 0.39
CA HIS A 160 -18.08 4.63 1.54
C HIS A 160 -18.82 5.98 1.52
N ARG A 161 -18.78 6.70 2.63
CA ARG A 161 -19.42 8.03 2.75
C ARG A 161 -18.35 9.09 2.90
N VAL A 162 -18.48 10.21 2.20
CA VAL A 162 -17.61 11.37 2.41
C VAL A 162 -18.19 12.23 3.53
N ALA A 163 -17.48 12.28 4.67
CA ALA A 163 -17.88 13.06 5.85
C ALA A 163 -17.54 14.55 5.72
N GLY A 164 -16.66 14.89 4.77
CA GLY A 164 -16.33 16.25 4.37
C GLY A 164 -15.03 16.32 3.57
N ILE A 165 -14.82 17.48 2.96
CA ILE A 165 -13.62 17.83 2.19
C ILE A 165 -12.99 19.05 2.87
N ALA A 166 -11.68 19.00 3.09
CA ALA A 166 -10.89 20.10 3.63
C ALA A 166 -9.87 20.56 2.59
N SER A 167 -9.73 21.87 2.43
CA SER A 167 -8.82 22.49 1.44
C SER A 167 -7.53 23.03 2.07
N THR A 168 -7.47 23.09 3.40
CA THR A 168 -6.33 23.61 4.15
C THR A 168 -6.01 22.75 5.36
N HIS A 169 -4.78 22.86 5.87
CA HIS A 169 -4.35 22.20 7.12
C HIS A 169 -5.33 22.42 8.28
N LYS A 170 -5.74 23.68 8.51
CA LYS A 170 -6.61 24.03 9.65
C LYS A 170 -8.00 23.40 9.52
N GLU A 171 -8.56 23.41 8.32
CA GLU A 171 -9.84 22.74 8.03
C GLU A 171 -9.73 21.23 8.24
N ALA A 172 -8.64 20.62 7.78
CA ALA A 172 -8.41 19.18 7.92
C ALA A 172 -8.39 18.75 9.39
N VAL A 173 -7.60 19.42 10.22
CA VAL A 173 -7.50 19.13 11.66
C VAL A 173 -8.86 19.29 12.34
N ALA A 174 -9.58 20.39 12.07
CA ALA A 174 -10.89 20.65 12.65
C ALA A 174 -11.93 19.60 12.22
N LEU A 175 -11.97 19.26 10.93
CA LEU A 175 -12.94 18.34 10.35
C LEU A 175 -12.73 16.91 10.84
N VAL A 176 -11.48 16.41 10.83
CA VAL A 176 -11.17 15.06 11.33
C VAL A 176 -11.45 14.95 12.82
N THR A 177 -11.14 15.98 13.60
CA THR A 177 -11.44 16.02 15.05
C THR A 177 -12.94 15.97 15.33
N ALA A 178 -13.74 16.72 14.56
CA ALA A 178 -15.18 16.78 14.74
C ALA A 178 -15.92 15.54 14.23
N LYS A 179 -15.50 14.98 13.09
CA LYS A 179 -16.20 13.88 12.42
C LYS A 179 -15.73 12.50 12.84
N ARG A 180 -14.48 12.37 13.32
CA ARG A 180 -13.83 11.08 13.64
C ARG A 180 -14.04 10.04 12.52
N PRO A 181 -13.59 10.34 11.28
CA PRO A 181 -13.74 9.42 10.15
C PRO A 181 -12.97 8.13 10.42
N GLY A 182 -13.37 7.05 9.74
CA GLY A 182 -12.61 5.80 9.75
C GLY A 182 -11.51 5.74 8.69
N LEU A 183 -11.37 6.78 7.85
CA LEU A 183 -10.29 6.90 6.87
C LEU A 183 -10.06 8.37 6.50
N VAL A 184 -8.80 8.75 6.28
CA VAL A 184 -8.42 10.03 5.67
C VAL A 184 -7.71 9.78 4.33
N LEU A 185 -8.15 10.47 3.28
CA LEU A 185 -7.43 10.60 2.02
C LEU A 185 -6.82 12.00 1.96
N ALA A 186 -5.51 12.12 1.76
CA ALA A 186 -4.84 13.41 1.81
C ALA A 186 -3.88 13.63 0.64
N ASP A 187 -4.01 14.75 -0.07
CA ASP A 187 -2.90 15.25 -0.86
C ASP A 187 -1.73 15.61 0.07
N ILE A 188 -0.52 15.41 -0.44
CA ILE A 188 0.72 15.79 0.20
C ILE A 188 1.03 17.27 0.02
N GLN A 189 0.69 17.87 -1.13
CA GLN A 189 0.92 19.28 -1.42
C GLN A 189 -0.41 20.01 -1.53
N LEU A 190 -0.58 21.08 -0.75
CA LEU A 190 -1.75 21.97 -0.82
C LEU A 190 -1.34 23.32 -1.43
N ALA A 191 -2.23 23.99 -2.16
CA ALA A 191 -1.94 25.24 -2.88
C ALA A 191 -1.52 26.42 -1.99
N ASP A 192 -1.87 26.41 -0.69
CA ASP A 192 -1.40 27.44 0.26
C ASP A 192 0.07 27.27 0.67
N GLY A 193 0.75 26.27 0.10
CA GLY A 193 2.13 25.91 0.43
C GLY A 193 2.26 25.13 1.72
N SER A 194 1.14 24.82 2.39
CA SER A 194 1.12 23.91 3.52
C SER A 194 1.23 22.46 3.04
N SER A 195 1.76 21.62 3.91
CA SER A 195 1.97 20.20 3.65
C SER A 195 0.78 19.43 4.22
N GLY A 196 0.02 18.73 3.36
CA GLY A 196 -1.03 17.84 3.85
C GLY A 196 -0.46 16.70 4.72
N LEU A 197 0.83 16.37 4.55
CA LEU A 197 1.56 15.49 5.45
C LEU A 197 1.72 16.08 6.86
N ASP A 198 1.90 17.39 7.00
CA ASP A 198 1.96 18.05 8.31
C ASP A 198 0.58 18.07 8.99
N ALA A 199 -0.48 18.34 8.21
CA ALA A 199 -1.86 18.27 8.70
C ALA A 199 -2.20 16.87 9.23
N VAL A 200 -1.86 15.83 8.46
CA VAL A 200 -2.03 14.44 8.87
C VAL A 200 -1.20 14.11 10.10
N ASN A 201 0.08 14.52 10.16
CA ASN A 201 0.93 14.26 11.32
C ASN A 201 0.37 14.90 12.60
N GLU A 202 -0.24 16.08 12.52
CA GLU A 202 -0.92 16.70 13.65
C GLU A 202 -2.17 15.91 14.07
N ILE A 203 -3.00 15.51 13.11
CA ILE A 203 -4.18 14.67 13.35
C ILE A 203 -3.79 13.38 14.08
N LEU A 204 -2.76 12.68 13.60
CA LEU A 204 -2.31 11.39 14.12
C LEU A 204 -1.74 11.45 15.54
N ARG A 205 -1.37 12.65 16.05
CA ARG A 205 -1.00 12.84 17.47
C ARG A 205 -2.19 12.70 18.41
N THR A 206 -3.40 12.91 17.90
CA THR A 206 -4.62 13.03 18.69
C THR A 206 -5.62 11.92 18.40
N ILE A 207 -5.65 11.43 17.16
CA ILE A 207 -6.62 10.45 16.67
C ILE A 207 -5.87 9.37 15.89
N SER A 208 -6.07 8.10 16.27
CA SER A 208 -5.64 6.98 15.44
C SER A 208 -6.69 6.76 14.35
N VAL A 209 -6.30 7.03 13.10
CA VAL A 209 -7.13 6.83 11.91
C VAL A 209 -6.21 6.40 10.77
N PRO A 210 -6.59 5.44 9.92
CA PRO A 210 -5.79 5.10 8.75
C PRO A 210 -5.76 6.27 7.76
N VAL A 211 -4.59 6.50 7.18
CA VAL A 211 -4.38 7.59 6.21
C VAL A 211 -3.76 7.06 4.93
N ILE A 212 -4.31 7.50 3.80
CA ILE A 212 -3.75 7.25 2.49
C ILE A 212 -3.38 8.58 1.87
N PHE A 213 -2.12 8.67 1.44
CA PHE A 213 -1.62 9.87 0.79
C PHE A 213 -1.74 9.79 -0.72
N ILE A 214 -1.96 10.93 -1.34
CA ILE A 214 -2.12 11.11 -2.78
C ILE A 214 -1.02 12.04 -3.27
N THR A 215 -0.36 11.70 -4.38
CA THR A 215 0.69 12.54 -4.94
C THR A 215 0.94 12.26 -6.42
N ALA A 216 1.41 13.27 -7.16
CA ALA A 216 1.92 13.11 -8.52
C ALA A 216 3.35 12.54 -8.59
N TYR A 217 4.10 12.57 -7.48
CA TYR A 217 5.53 12.18 -7.41
C TYR A 217 5.79 11.16 -6.30
N PRO A 218 5.25 9.93 -6.41
CA PRO A 218 5.36 8.91 -5.36
C PRO A 218 6.81 8.54 -5.03
N GLU A 219 7.71 8.57 -6.02
CA GLU A 219 9.13 8.21 -5.86
C GLU A 219 9.88 9.05 -4.83
N ARG A 220 9.44 10.29 -4.58
CA ARG A 220 10.03 11.18 -3.56
C ARG A 220 9.74 10.74 -2.12
N LEU A 221 8.81 9.80 -1.96
CA LEU A 221 8.26 9.33 -0.68
C LEU A 221 8.39 7.80 -0.55
N LEU A 222 9.21 7.22 -1.41
CA LEU A 222 9.53 5.80 -1.46
C LEU A 222 11.05 5.62 -1.46
N THR A 223 11.75 6.51 -0.73
CA THR A 223 13.21 6.48 -0.60
C THR A 223 13.65 5.42 0.40
N GLY A 224 12.88 5.24 1.47
CA GLY A 224 13.21 4.34 2.59
C GLY A 224 14.20 4.92 3.61
N ASP A 225 14.68 6.16 3.42
CA ASP A 225 15.75 6.74 4.25
C ASP A 225 15.23 7.70 5.34
N ARG A 226 13.92 7.90 5.41
CA ARG A 226 13.25 8.83 6.33
C ARG A 226 11.81 8.37 6.62
N PRO A 227 11.12 8.92 7.63
CA PRO A 227 9.70 8.67 7.81
C PRO A 227 8.90 9.07 6.55
N GLU A 228 8.15 8.12 6.01
CA GLU A 228 7.38 8.24 4.77
C GLU A 228 6.01 7.55 4.91
N PRO A 229 5.01 7.96 4.11
CA PRO A 229 3.71 7.31 4.05
C PRO A 229 3.78 5.79 3.81
N THR A 230 2.88 5.07 4.49
CA THR A 230 2.67 3.64 4.28
C THR A 230 1.81 3.38 3.04
N PHE A 231 0.68 4.06 2.92
CA PHE A 231 -0.24 3.92 1.79
C PHE A 231 -0.16 5.16 0.90
N LEU A 232 0.11 4.94 -0.39
CA LEU A 232 0.30 5.98 -1.40
C LEU A 232 -0.48 5.65 -2.67
N ILE A 233 -1.22 6.63 -3.17
CA ILE A 233 -1.91 6.61 -4.47
C ILE A 233 -1.24 7.64 -5.38
N THR A 234 -1.03 7.27 -6.64
CA THR A 234 -0.42 8.14 -7.65
C THR A 234 -1.49 8.88 -8.45
N LYS A 235 -1.31 10.20 -8.66
CA LYS A 235 -2.07 10.99 -9.63
C LYS A 235 -1.49 10.78 -11.05
N PRO A 236 -2.31 10.67 -12.11
CA PRO A 236 -3.77 10.61 -12.11
C PRO A 236 -4.31 9.27 -11.58
N PHE A 237 -5.47 9.30 -10.94
CA PHE A 237 -6.04 8.16 -10.24
C PHE A 237 -6.42 7.03 -11.19
N GLN A 238 -6.15 5.80 -10.78
CA GLN A 238 -6.82 4.62 -11.29
C GLN A 238 -7.85 4.19 -10.23
N PRO A 239 -9.15 4.11 -10.55
CA PRO A 239 -10.18 3.74 -9.57
C PRO A 239 -9.86 2.45 -8.81
N ASP A 240 -9.33 1.45 -9.52
CA ASP A 240 -8.90 0.18 -8.92
C ASP A 240 -7.75 0.33 -7.92
N ALA A 241 -6.81 1.26 -8.15
CA ALA A 241 -5.71 1.53 -7.23
C ALA A 241 -6.22 2.21 -5.94
N VAL A 242 -7.17 3.14 -6.07
CA VAL A 242 -7.83 3.79 -4.94
C VAL A 242 -8.57 2.74 -4.11
N LYS A 243 -9.37 1.88 -4.77
CA LYS A 243 -10.07 0.76 -4.14
C LYS A 243 -9.13 -0.15 -3.36
N ALA A 244 -7.99 -0.49 -3.96
CA ALA A 244 -7.00 -1.35 -3.33
C ALA A 244 -6.36 -0.74 -2.09
N ALA A 245 -5.95 0.53 -2.18
CA ALA A 245 -5.34 1.24 -1.07
C ALA A 245 -6.32 1.40 0.10
N ILE A 246 -7.57 1.80 -0.18
CA ILE A 246 -8.64 1.89 0.82
C ILE A 246 -8.87 0.54 1.49
N SER A 247 -8.97 -0.51 0.68
CA SER A 247 -9.20 -1.86 1.20
C SER A 247 -8.10 -2.34 2.14
N GLN A 248 -6.83 -2.06 1.81
CA GLN A 248 -5.70 -2.40 2.67
C GLN A 248 -5.70 -1.60 3.96
N ALA A 249 -5.87 -0.28 3.87
CA ALA A 249 -5.87 0.60 5.03
C ALA A 249 -6.93 0.16 6.06
N LEU A 250 -8.15 -0.16 5.61
CA LEU A 250 -9.24 -0.64 6.46
C LEU A 250 -9.07 -2.08 6.98
N PHE A 251 -8.25 -2.89 6.32
CA PHE A 251 -7.96 -4.25 6.77
C PHE A 251 -6.96 -4.25 7.92
N PHE A 252 -5.89 -3.46 7.82
CA PHE A 252 -4.91 -3.33 8.89
C PHE A 252 -5.49 -2.62 10.13
N ASP A 253 -6.34 -1.61 9.92
CA ASP A 253 -7.02 -0.91 11.02
C ASP A 253 -7.91 -1.84 11.86
N ARG A 254 -8.75 -2.65 11.20
CA ARG A 254 -9.61 -3.64 11.90
C ARG A 254 -8.82 -4.66 12.70
N ARG A 255 -7.69 -5.14 12.17
CA ARG A 255 -6.84 -6.11 12.88
C ARG A 255 -6.13 -5.49 14.07
N ALA A 256 -5.64 -4.26 13.94
CA ALA A 256 -5.06 -3.53 15.06
C ALA A 256 -6.09 -3.34 16.20
N GLY A 257 -7.35 -3.02 15.85
CA GLY A 257 -8.44 -2.93 16.82
C GLY A 257 -8.79 -4.26 17.51
N GLN A 258 -8.72 -5.39 16.79
CA GLN A 258 -8.98 -6.72 17.35
C GLN A 258 -7.84 -7.24 18.24
N ALA A 259 -6.58 -6.90 17.94
CA ALA A 259 -5.43 -7.30 18.75
C ALA A 259 -5.29 -6.50 20.06
N ALA A 260 -5.94 -5.33 20.14
CA ALA A 260 -5.94 -4.45 21.30
C ALA A 260 -7.14 -4.66 22.27
N ALA A 261 -8.11 -5.50 21.88
CA ALA A 261 -9.32 -5.82 22.65
C ALA A 261 -9.18 -7.16 23.39
#